data_AF-A0A7K0VT44-F1
#
_entry.id   AF-A0A7K0VT44-F1
#
_cell.length_a   1.000
_cell.length_b   1.000
_cell.length_c   1.000
_cell.angle_alpha   90.00
_cell.angle_beta   90.00
_cell.angle_gamma   90.00
#
_symmetry.space_group_name_H-M   'P 1'
#
loop_
_entity.id
_entity.type
_entity.pdbx_description
1 polymer ?
#
loop_
_entity_poly.entity_id
_entity_poly.type
_entity_poly.pdbx_seq_one_letter_code
_entity_poly.pdbx_strand_id
1 'polypeptide(L)'
;MKVLAIVQARMGSTRLPNKVMREVGGIPLIELLLTRLSQSTAIDQIVLATSIDPKNIPLVQHVESLGYQSFQGSENDVLERFVFATQQFAGDIIIRITGDCPLIDPQLVDEAIHKFKTGDVDYLCNTNPPTFPDGLDIEVFTFAALQRAHNEARTPSDREHVTPYIRESGHFSTLNVASDQDFSNLRWTVDEDQDLEVVRFVVEHFAPNRLFSWKDVLRIYETYSVELNRNSAIGRNEGATMGTGQKLWKRAKAVIPGGNMLLSKRAEMFLPDQWPAYFSKSKGCKVWDLDGNEYTDMSIMGIGTNILGYGNDEVDDAVRKTVDAGNMSTLNCPEEV
;
A
#
# COMPACT_ATOMS: atom_id res chain seq x y z
N MET A 1 -12.38 -28.67 0.17
CA MET A 1 -11.33 -27.64 0.18
C MET A 1 -11.97 -26.34 0.57
N LYS A 2 -11.58 -25.76 1.70
CA LYS A 2 -12.06 -24.47 2.18
C LYS A 2 -11.39 -23.33 1.41
N VAL A 3 -12.18 -22.45 0.83
CA VAL A 3 -11.75 -21.21 0.18
C VAL A 3 -11.77 -20.08 1.19
N LEU A 4 -10.58 -19.59 1.54
CA LEU A 4 -10.37 -18.50 2.48
C LEU A 4 -9.97 -17.23 1.70
N ALA A 5 -10.78 -16.20 1.75
CA ALA A 5 -10.41 -14.89 1.25
C ALA A 5 -9.72 -14.08 2.35
N ILE A 6 -8.47 -13.70 2.10
CA ILE A 6 -7.67 -12.85 2.97
C ILE A 6 -7.62 -11.45 2.35
N VAL A 7 -8.32 -10.52 2.99
CA VAL A 7 -8.27 -9.10 2.66
C VAL A 7 -7.10 -8.47 3.41
N GLN A 8 -6.03 -8.11 2.70
CA GLN A 8 -4.89 -7.43 3.32
C GLN A 8 -5.12 -5.91 3.40
N ALA A 9 -5.15 -5.35 4.60
CA ALA A 9 -5.32 -3.91 4.78
C ALA A 9 -4.56 -3.39 6.00
N ARG A 10 -4.06 -2.16 5.92
CA ARG A 10 -3.42 -1.43 7.03
C ARG A 10 -3.73 0.05 6.95
N MET A 11 -3.75 0.73 8.09
CA MET A 11 -3.96 2.18 8.18
C MET A 11 -2.69 2.99 7.83
N GLY A 12 -1.51 2.35 7.89
CA GLY A 12 -0.19 2.96 7.70
C GLY A 12 0.21 3.36 6.28
N SER A 13 -0.73 3.77 5.42
CA SER A 13 -0.41 4.19 4.05
C SER A 13 0.28 5.56 4.01
N THR A 14 1.45 5.67 3.36
CA THR A 14 2.25 6.92 3.35
C THR A 14 1.64 8.01 2.46
N ARG A 15 1.20 7.63 1.24
CA ARG A 15 0.64 8.57 0.24
C ARG A 15 -0.73 9.09 0.65
N LEU A 16 -1.62 8.18 1.04
CA LEU A 16 -2.96 8.49 1.55
C LEU A 16 -3.18 7.81 2.91
N PRO A 17 -2.88 8.49 4.03
CA PRO A 17 -3.07 7.95 5.37
C PRO A 17 -4.51 7.50 5.63
N ASN A 18 -4.67 6.37 6.33
CA ASN A 18 -5.97 5.80 6.68
C ASN A 18 -6.87 5.52 5.47
N LYS A 19 -6.30 5.31 4.26
CA LYS A 19 -7.07 5.17 3.01
C LYS A 19 -8.23 4.17 3.11
N VAL A 20 -8.00 3.00 3.69
CA VAL A 20 -9.01 1.94 3.84
C VAL A 20 -10.20 2.33 4.72
N MET A 21 -10.04 3.35 5.57
CA MET A 21 -11.09 3.91 6.43
C MET A 21 -11.69 5.21 5.88
N ARG A 22 -11.26 5.71 4.71
CA ARG A 22 -11.90 6.85 4.05
C ARG A 22 -13.30 6.45 3.62
N GLU A 23 -14.25 7.39 3.73
CA GLU A 23 -15.65 7.11 3.45
C GLU A 23 -16.05 7.44 2.01
N VAL A 24 -16.86 6.56 1.42
CA VAL A 24 -17.56 6.74 0.15
C VAL A 24 -19.00 6.24 0.32
N GLY A 25 -20.00 6.97 -0.18
CA GLY A 25 -21.40 6.57 -0.03
C GLY A 25 -21.85 6.31 1.42
N GLY A 26 -21.24 7.02 2.38
CA GLY A 26 -21.54 6.95 3.82
C GLY A 26 -20.92 5.77 4.58
N ILE A 27 -20.02 4.99 3.97
CA ILE A 27 -19.32 3.88 4.64
C ILE A 27 -17.82 3.87 4.32
N PRO A 28 -16.96 3.29 5.18
CA PRO A 28 -15.54 3.10 4.89
C PRO A 28 -15.28 2.24 3.64
N LEU A 29 -14.18 2.51 2.92
CA LEU A 29 -13.76 1.70 1.76
C LEU A 29 -13.66 0.21 2.09
N ILE A 30 -13.12 -0.13 3.26
CA ILE A 30 -13.01 -1.53 3.71
C ILE A 30 -14.38 -2.19 3.90
N GLU A 31 -15.38 -1.44 4.40
CA GLU A 31 -16.75 -1.94 4.54
C GLU A 31 -17.39 -2.18 3.17
N LEU A 32 -17.19 -1.27 2.21
CA LEU A 32 -17.67 -1.44 0.84
C LEU A 32 -17.06 -2.70 0.19
N LEU A 33 -15.75 -2.87 0.33
CA LEU A 33 -15.03 -4.04 -0.17
C LEU A 33 -15.60 -5.34 0.42
N LEU A 34 -15.71 -5.40 1.74
CA LEU A 34 -16.22 -6.58 2.45
C LEU A 34 -17.68 -6.87 2.08
N THR A 35 -18.52 -5.82 1.97
CA THR A 35 -19.91 -5.94 1.53
C THR A 35 -20.00 -6.57 0.15
N ARG A 36 -19.19 -6.10 -0.81
CA ARG A 36 -19.17 -6.65 -2.17
C ARG A 36 -18.63 -8.08 -2.21
N LEU A 37 -17.51 -8.32 -1.51
CA LEU A 37 -16.87 -9.64 -1.46
C LEU A 37 -17.76 -10.70 -0.79
N SER A 38 -18.59 -10.31 0.19
CA SER A 38 -19.55 -11.22 0.86
C SER A 38 -20.61 -11.81 -0.05
N GLN A 39 -20.80 -11.25 -1.25
CA GLN A 39 -21.75 -11.76 -2.23
C GLN A 39 -21.18 -12.89 -3.10
N SER A 40 -19.89 -13.19 -2.97
CA SER A 40 -19.27 -14.35 -3.59
C SER A 40 -19.90 -15.64 -3.07
N THR A 41 -20.24 -16.55 -3.97
CA THR A 41 -20.81 -17.86 -3.63
C THR A 41 -19.73 -18.95 -3.49
N ALA A 42 -18.51 -18.67 -3.94
CA ALA A 42 -17.40 -19.61 -3.93
C ALA A 42 -16.43 -19.42 -2.74
N ILE A 43 -16.55 -18.34 -1.97
CA ILE A 43 -15.78 -18.09 -0.74
C ILE A 43 -16.49 -18.69 0.47
N ASP A 44 -15.78 -19.52 1.24
CA ASP A 44 -16.30 -20.09 2.50
C ASP A 44 -16.11 -19.13 3.68
N GLN A 45 -15.04 -18.33 3.68
CA GLN A 45 -14.75 -17.40 4.76
C GLN A 45 -13.93 -16.19 4.27
N ILE A 46 -14.27 -15.00 4.77
CA ILE A 46 -13.51 -13.76 4.58
C ILE A 46 -12.85 -13.38 5.90
N VAL A 47 -11.55 -13.05 5.85
CA VAL A 47 -10.79 -12.56 7.00
C VAL A 47 -9.94 -11.35 6.63
N LEU A 48 -9.81 -10.42 7.57
CA LEU A 48 -8.87 -9.30 7.47
C LEU A 48 -7.49 -9.75 7.93
N ALA A 49 -6.44 -9.48 7.16
CA ALA A 49 -5.06 -9.57 7.61
C ALA A 49 -4.44 -8.16 7.72
N THR A 50 -4.01 -7.79 8.92
CA THR A 50 -3.38 -6.48 9.21
C THR A 50 -2.16 -6.64 10.12
N SER A 51 -1.42 -5.57 10.41
CA SER A 51 -0.27 -5.66 11.32
C SER A 51 -0.66 -5.42 12.77
N ILE A 52 0.16 -5.92 13.70
CA ILE A 52 0.02 -5.74 15.15
C ILE A 52 0.20 -4.28 15.62
N ASP A 53 0.54 -3.36 14.72
CA ASP A 53 0.76 -1.96 15.08
C ASP A 53 -0.54 -1.34 15.63
N PRO A 54 -0.51 -0.67 16.81
CA PRO A 54 -1.67 -0.05 17.43
C PRO A 54 -2.46 0.90 16.52
N LYS A 55 -1.82 1.48 15.50
CA LYS A 55 -2.51 2.34 14.51
C LYS A 55 -3.64 1.60 13.78
N ASN A 56 -3.61 0.27 13.70
CA ASN A 56 -4.64 -0.54 13.04
C ASN A 56 -5.80 -0.95 13.96
N ILE A 57 -5.76 -0.64 15.26
CA ILE A 57 -6.84 -0.98 16.20
C ILE A 57 -8.22 -0.49 15.69
N PRO A 58 -8.39 0.75 15.18
CA PRO A 58 -9.68 1.20 14.67
C PRO A 58 -10.18 0.37 13.47
N LEU A 59 -9.27 -0.05 12.59
CA LEU A 59 -9.59 -0.91 11.43
C LEU A 59 -10.07 -2.29 11.90
N VAL A 60 -9.36 -2.90 12.85
CA VAL A 60 -9.73 -4.20 13.42
C VAL A 60 -11.11 -4.14 14.08
N GLN A 61 -11.32 -3.16 14.96
CA GLN A 61 -12.59 -2.97 15.67
C GLN A 61 -13.76 -2.78 14.70
N HIS A 62 -13.56 -1.98 13.65
CA HIS A 62 -14.59 -1.76 12.65
C HIS A 62 -14.93 -3.05 11.89
N VAL A 63 -13.92 -3.78 11.40
CA VAL A 63 -14.15 -5.04 10.66
C VAL A 63 -14.79 -6.12 11.53
N GLU A 64 -14.39 -6.24 12.80
CA GLU A 64 -15.00 -7.17 13.74
C GLU A 64 -16.44 -6.79 14.09
N SER A 65 -16.76 -5.49 14.15
CA SER A 65 -18.14 -5.01 14.36
C SER A 65 -19.08 -5.37 13.21
N LEU A 66 -18.54 -5.59 12.00
CA LEU A 66 -19.27 -6.08 10.83
C LEU A 66 -19.43 -7.62 10.82
N GLY A 67 -18.83 -8.33 11.79
CA GLY A 67 -18.92 -9.78 11.95
C GLY A 67 -17.80 -10.58 11.26
N TYR A 68 -16.78 -9.93 10.71
CA TYR A 68 -15.62 -10.62 10.11
C TYR A 68 -14.52 -10.88 11.14
N GLN A 69 -13.72 -11.91 10.91
CA GLN A 69 -12.56 -12.20 11.76
C GLN A 69 -11.32 -11.46 11.25
N SER A 70 -10.40 -11.16 12.18
CA SER A 70 -9.14 -10.49 11.88
C SER A 70 -7.94 -11.35 12.30
N PHE A 71 -6.83 -11.20 11.58
CA PHE A 71 -5.51 -11.70 11.94
C PHE A 71 -4.52 -10.55 11.94
N GLN A 72 -3.71 -10.47 13.01
CA GLN A 72 -2.71 -9.43 13.19
C GLN A 72 -1.32 -10.08 13.21
N GLY A 73 -0.41 -9.62 12.35
CA GLY A 73 0.93 -10.17 12.22
C GLY A 73 2.02 -9.11 11.98
N SER A 74 3.16 -9.54 11.44
CA SER A 74 4.29 -8.66 11.10
C SER A 74 3.87 -7.50 10.19
N GLU A 75 4.42 -6.31 10.39
CA GLU A 75 4.18 -5.14 9.51
C GLU A 75 4.76 -5.36 8.10
N ASN A 76 6.01 -5.83 8.06
CA ASN A 76 6.81 -5.89 6.83
C ASN A 76 6.81 -7.29 6.19
N ASP A 77 6.58 -8.33 6.99
CA ASP A 77 6.52 -9.71 6.50
C ASP A 77 5.07 -10.13 6.25
N VAL A 78 4.55 -9.68 5.11
CA VAL A 78 3.17 -9.93 4.73
C VAL A 78 2.99 -11.40 4.34
N LEU A 79 4.00 -12.03 3.73
CA LEU A 79 3.98 -13.44 3.39
C LEU A 79 3.79 -14.32 4.63
N GLU A 80 4.58 -14.10 5.69
CA GLU A 80 4.39 -14.77 6.98
C GLU A 80 3.00 -14.53 7.57
N ARG A 81 2.53 -13.27 7.52
CA ARG A 81 1.19 -12.92 7.99
C ARG A 81 0.11 -13.72 7.26
N PHE A 82 0.23 -13.93 5.95
CA PHE A 82 -0.69 -14.75 5.17
C PHE A 82 -0.62 -16.22 5.57
N VAL A 83 0.58 -16.78 5.79
CA VAL A 83 0.75 -18.18 6.23
C VAL A 83 0.06 -18.41 7.56
N PHE A 84 0.33 -17.58 8.57
CA PHE A 84 -0.23 -17.76 9.90
C PHE A 84 -1.74 -17.48 9.94
N ALA A 85 -2.24 -16.50 9.18
CA ALA A 85 -3.68 -16.32 9.00
C ALA A 85 -4.33 -17.57 8.39
N THR A 86 -3.72 -18.13 7.34
CA THR A 86 -4.23 -19.33 6.68
C THR A 86 -4.24 -20.55 7.61
N GLN A 87 -3.19 -20.72 8.42
CA GLN A 87 -3.12 -21.78 9.43
C GLN A 87 -4.20 -21.63 10.51
N GLN A 88 -4.39 -20.41 11.02
CA GLN A 88 -5.40 -20.12 12.05
C GLN A 88 -6.83 -20.40 11.55
N PHE A 89 -7.12 -20.06 10.30
CA PHE A 89 -8.46 -20.23 9.73
C PHE A 89 -8.62 -21.48 8.86
N ALA A 90 -7.62 -22.37 8.82
CA ALA A 90 -7.63 -23.65 8.11
C ALA A 90 -8.07 -23.54 6.62
N GLY A 91 -7.52 -22.57 5.88
CA GLY A 91 -7.79 -22.40 4.44
C GLY A 91 -6.97 -23.36 3.58
N ASP A 92 -7.59 -23.99 2.59
CA ASP A 92 -6.91 -24.85 1.60
C ASP A 92 -6.56 -24.06 0.32
N ILE A 93 -7.48 -23.19 -0.10
CA ILE A 93 -7.37 -22.29 -1.24
C ILE A 93 -7.47 -20.87 -0.70
N ILE A 94 -6.53 -20.01 -1.07
CA ILE A 94 -6.41 -18.66 -0.55
C ILE A 94 -6.68 -17.68 -1.68
N ILE A 95 -7.59 -16.74 -1.42
CA ILE A 95 -7.83 -15.58 -2.29
C ILE A 95 -7.20 -14.37 -1.64
N ARG A 96 -6.21 -13.77 -2.28
CA ARG A 96 -5.62 -12.51 -1.86
C ARG A 96 -6.38 -11.36 -2.51
N ILE A 97 -6.96 -10.52 -1.67
CA ILE A 97 -7.58 -9.25 -2.08
C ILE A 97 -6.91 -8.12 -1.30
N THR A 98 -6.58 -7.00 -1.95
CA THR A 98 -5.98 -5.85 -1.28
C THR A 98 -7.05 -4.85 -0.85
N GLY A 99 -6.88 -4.26 0.35
CA GLY A 99 -7.87 -3.36 0.96
C GLY A 99 -8.10 -2.04 0.23
N ASP A 100 -7.29 -1.76 -0.80
CA ASP A 100 -7.41 -0.61 -1.70
C ASP A 100 -8.16 -0.91 -3.00
N CYS A 101 -8.74 -2.11 -3.15
CA CYS A 101 -9.59 -2.51 -4.25
C CYS A 101 -11.09 -2.49 -3.87
N PRO A 102 -11.70 -1.34 -3.52
CA PRO A 102 -13.05 -1.28 -2.96
C PRO A 102 -14.15 -1.68 -3.95
N LEU A 103 -13.86 -1.64 -5.25
CA LEU A 103 -14.82 -1.96 -6.32
C LEU A 103 -14.76 -3.42 -6.79
N ILE A 104 -14.04 -4.30 -6.07
CA ILE A 104 -13.92 -5.72 -6.38
C ILE A 104 -15.28 -6.35 -6.74
N ASP A 105 -15.32 -7.18 -7.78
CA ASP A 105 -16.55 -7.79 -8.26
C ASP A 105 -16.66 -9.24 -7.78
N PRO A 106 -17.70 -9.61 -7.01
CA PRO A 106 -17.86 -10.96 -6.47
C PRO A 106 -18.02 -12.04 -7.56
N GLN A 107 -18.62 -11.71 -8.71
CA GLN A 107 -18.77 -12.67 -9.81
C GLN A 107 -17.42 -12.97 -10.46
N LEU A 108 -16.57 -11.94 -10.61
CA LEU A 108 -15.21 -12.12 -11.14
C LEU A 108 -14.35 -12.96 -10.17
N VAL A 109 -14.54 -12.78 -8.86
CA VAL A 109 -13.89 -13.61 -7.84
C VAL A 109 -14.35 -15.07 -7.93
N ASP A 110 -15.66 -15.32 -8.06
CA ASP A 110 -16.22 -16.67 -8.24
C ASP A 110 -15.68 -17.34 -9.52
N GLU A 111 -15.61 -16.60 -10.63
CA GLU A 111 -15.03 -17.08 -11.89
C GLU A 111 -13.54 -17.46 -11.73
N ALA A 112 -12.75 -16.64 -11.02
CA ALA A 112 -11.35 -16.92 -10.76
C ALA A 112 -11.17 -18.18 -9.90
N ILE A 113 -11.98 -18.34 -8.85
CA ILE A 113 -11.99 -19.55 -8.00
C ILE A 113 -12.35 -20.78 -8.81
N HIS A 114 -13.36 -20.69 -9.68
CA HIS A 114 -13.76 -21.80 -10.53
C HIS A 114 -12.65 -22.19 -11.51
N LYS A 115 -12.08 -21.22 -12.22
CA LYS A 115 -10.95 -21.45 -13.16
C LYS A 115 -9.74 -22.05 -12.46
N PHE A 116 -9.43 -21.60 -11.25
CA PHE A 116 -8.35 -22.16 -10.43
C PHE A 116 -8.59 -23.63 -10.12
N LYS A 117 -9.80 -23.98 -9.62
CA LYS A 117 -10.18 -25.36 -9.30
C LYS A 117 -10.18 -26.28 -10.54
N THR A 118 -10.61 -25.78 -11.69
CA THR A 118 -10.62 -26.57 -12.93
C THR A 118 -9.26 -26.69 -13.61
N GLY A 119 -8.41 -25.68 -13.44
CA GLY A 119 -7.08 -25.61 -14.06
C GLY A 119 -6.03 -26.47 -13.35
N ASP A 120 -6.29 -26.88 -12.11
CA ASP A 120 -5.39 -27.67 -11.27
C ASP A 120 -3.98 -27.04 -11.20
N VAL A 121 -3.94 -25.75 -10.87
CA VAL A 121 -2.72 -24.94 -10.76
C VAL A 121 -2.41 -24.55 -9.32
N ASP A 122 -1.14 -24.28 -9.02
CA ASP A 122 -0.70 -23.79 -7.71
C ASP A 122 -1.08 -22.32 -7.48
N TYR A 123 -1.14 -21.55 -8.57
CA TYR A 123 -1.38 -20.10 -8.55
C TYR A 123 -2.17 -19.63 -9.78
N LEU A 124 -3.15 -18.75 -9.56
CA LEU A 124 -3.90 -18.06 -10.60
C LEU A 124 -3.95 -16.56 -10.29
N CYS A 125 -3.81 -15.72 -11.32
CA CYS A 125 -4.06 -14.29 -11.19
C CYS A 125 -4.77 -13.71 -12.42
N ASN A 126 -5.17 -12.45 -12.33
CA ASN A 126 -5.64 -11.66 -13.48
C ASN A 126 -4.80 -10.39 -13.72
N THR A 127 -3.61 -10.35 -13.12
CA THR A 127 -2.74 -9.16 -13.05
C THR A 127 -1.45 -9.32 -13.86
N ASN A 128 -1.19 -10.47 -14.49
CA ASN A 128 0.07 -10.74 -15.17
C ASN A 128 -0.02 -11.65 -16.42
N PRO A 129 -0.18 -11.07 -17.64
CA PRO A 129 -0.38 -9.65 -17.91
C PRO A 129 -1.78 -9.17 -17.47
N PRO A 130 -1.92 -7.90 -17.03
CA PRO A 130 -3.20 -7.34 -16.66
C PRO A 130 -4.03 -7.00 -17.91
N THR A 131 -5.32 -7.32 -17.86
CA THR A 131 -6.32 -6.90 -18.87
C THR A 131 -7.59 -6.33 -18.24
N PHE A 132 -7.71 -6.43 -16.92
CA PHE A 132 -8.80 -5.83 -16.13
C PHE A 132 -8.36 -4.48 -15.57
N PRO A 133 -9.33 -3.60 -15.23
CA PRO A 133 -9.05 -2.37 -14.49
C PRO A 133 -8.20 -2.63 -13.24
N ASP A 134 -7.24 -1.76 -12.97
CA ASP A 134 -6.44 -1.76 -11.73
C ASP A 134 -7.38 -1.54 -10.55
N GLY A 135 -7.44 -2.46 -9.59
CA GLY A 135 -8.46 -2.45 -8.54
C GLY A 135 -9.48 -3.60 -8.62
N LEU A 136 -9.38 -4.45 -9.65
CA LEU A 136 -10.08 -5.73 -9.74
C LEU A 136 -9.11 -6.91 -9.59
N ASP A 137 -8.03 -6.68 -8.87
CA ASP A 137 -6.88 -7.57 -8.76
C ASP A 137 -7.24 -8.77 -7.89
N ILE A 138 -7.11 -9.97 -8.46
CA ILE A 138 -7.44 -11.24 -7.81
C ILE A 138 -6.25 -12.17 -7.98
N GLU A 139 -5.77 -12.72 -6.87
CA GLU A 139 -4.79 -13.79 -6.87
C GLU A 139 -5.35 -14.96 -6.03
N VAL A 140 -5.24 -16.16 -6.58
CA VAL A 140 -5.70 -17.41 -5.97
C VAL A 140 -4.52 -18.36 -5.89
N PHE A 141 -4.28 -18.99 -4.75
CA PHE A 141 -3.19 -19.96 -4.60
C PHE A 141 -3.49 -21.02 -3.56
N THR A 142 -2.81 -22.17 -3.67
CA THR A 142 -2.91 -23.22 -2.67
C THR A 142 -2.16 -22.85 -1.39
N PHE A 143 -2.60 -23.39 -0.25
CA PHE A 143 -1.84 -23.27 0.99
C PHE A 143 -0.44 -23.89 0.88
N ALA A 144 -0.31 -24.98 0.11
CA ALA A 144 0.99 -25.61 -0.15
C ALA A 144 1.96 -24.65 -0.87
N ALA A 145 1.49 -23.92 -1.88
CA ALA A 145 2.29 -22.94 -2.60
C ALA A 145 2.73 -21.79 -1.68
N LEU A 146 1.80 -21.27 -0.87
CA LEU A 146 2.09 -20.23 0.12
C LEU A 146 3.13 -20.70 1.16
N GLN A 147 2.98 -21.91 1.69
CA GLN A 147 3.90 -22.48 2.68
C GLN A 147 5.30 -22.68 2.10
N ARG A 148 5.39 -23.15 0.85
CA ARG A 148 6.66 -23.29 0.14
C ARG A 148 7.32 -21.94 -0.09
N ALA A 149 6.57 -20.95 -0.57
CA ALA A 149 7.07 -19.59 -0.75
C ALA A 149 7.60 -19.01 0.56
N HIS A 150 6.90 -19.20 1.68
CA HIS A 150 7.38 -18.76 2.99
C HIS A 150 8.71 -19.41 3.40
N ASN A 151 8.92 -20.68 3.05
CA ASN A 151 10.15 -21.39 3.36
C ASN A 151 11.31 -21.05 2.42
N GLU A 152 11.04 -20.64 1.17
CA GLU A 152 12.06 -20.49 0.12
C GLU A 152 12.35 -19.03 -0.26
N ALA A 153 11.40 -18.11 -0.11
CA ALA A 153 11.58 -16.68 -0.37
C ALA A 153 12.62 -16.05 0.58
N ARG A 154 13.51 -15.22 0.03
CA ARG A 154 14.61 -14.59 0.79
C ARG A 154 14.71 -13.08 0.62
N THR A 155 14.14 -12.53 -0.46
CA THR A 155 14.24 -11.09 -0.70
C THR A 155 13.17 -10.34 0.11
N PRO A 156 13.43 -9.11 0.57
CA PRO A 156 12.42 -8.29 1.24
C PRO A 156 11.15 -8.10 0.39
N SER A 157 11.32 -7.92 -0.93
CA SER A 157 10.22 -7.78 -1.89
C SER A 157 9.29 -9.00 -1.90
N ASP A 158 9.86 -10.21 -1.93
CA ASP A 158 9.07 -11.46 -1.88
C ASP A 158 8.24 -11.56 -0.59
N ARG A 159 8.82 -11.13 0.54
CA ARG A 159 8.18 -11.18 1.86
C ARG A 159 7.09 -10.11 2.01
N GLU A 160 7.27 -8.94 1.40
CA GLU A 160 6.29 -7.84 1.48
C GLU A 160 5.09 -8.03 0.55
N HIS A 161 5.30 -8.58 -0.65
CA HIS A 161 4.26 -8.65 -1.69
C HIS A 161 3.58 -10.00 -1.83
N VAL A 162 3.94 -10.99 -0.99
CA VAL A 162 3.33 -12.33 -0.87
C VAL A 162 3.59 -13.25 -2.06
N THR A 163 3.20 -12.83 -3.27
CA THR A 163 3.15 -13.67 -4.47
C THR A 163 4.35 -13.58 -5.44
N PRO A 164 5.31 -12.62 -5.38
CA PRO A 164 6.40 -12.57 -6.36
C PRO A 164 7.19 -13.87 -6.49
N TYR A 165 7.57 -14.49 -5.37
CA TYR A 165 8.27 -15.78 -5.38
C TYR A 165 7.47 -16.88 -6.07
N ILE A 166 6.16 -16.95 -5.83
CA ILE A 166 5.27 -17.94 -6.45
C ILE A 166 5.21 -17.73 -7.97
N ARG A 167 5.18 -16.47 -8.41
CA ARG A 167 5.06 -16.08 -9.82
C ARG A 167 6.36 -16.26 -10.60
N GLU A 168 7.50 -15.97 -9.99
CA GLU A 168 8.75 -15.72 -10.72
C GLU A 168 9.79 -16.84 -10.58
N SER A 169 9.69 -17.68 -9.55
CA SER A 169 10.66 -18.76 -9.30
C SER A 169 10.66 -19.88 -10.35
N GLY A 170 9.58 -20.01 -11.13
CA GLY A 170 9.38 -21.14 -12.06
C GLY A 170 9.13 -22.48 -11.36
N HIS A 171 8.84 -22.46 -10.06
CA HIS A 171 8.64 -23.67 -9.23
C HIS A 171 7.18 -24.11 -9.09
N PHE A 172 6.24 -23.34 -9.64
CA PHE A 172 4.80 -23.49 -9.45
C PHE A 172 4.08 -23.53 -10.79
N SER A 173 2.97 -24.25 -10.86
CA SER A 173 2.06 -24.15 -12.00
C SER A 173 1.22 -22.87 -11.88
N THR A 174 1.21 -22.06 -12.93
CA THR A 174 0.58 -20.73 -12.91
C THR A 174 -0.44 -20.57 -14.03
N LEU A 175 -1.57 -19.91 -13.76
CA LEU A 175 -2.56 -19.52 -14.76
C LEU A 175 -2.85 -18.01 -14.69
N ASN A 176 -2.95 -17.34 -15.85
CA ASN A 176 -3.42 -15.96 -15.92
C ASN A 176 -4.81 -15.92 -16.58
N VAL A 177 -5.76 -15.23 -15.95
CA VAL A 177 -7.09 -14.97 -16.48
C VAL A 177 -7.08 -13.62 -17.19
N ALA A 178 -7.45 -13.62 -18.47
CA ALA A 178 -7.59 -12.41 -19.26
C ALA A 178 -9.07 -12.07 -19.51
N SER A 179 -9.35 -10.77 -19.64
CA SER A 179 -10.57 -10.22 -20.23
C SER A 179 -10.48 -10.30 -21.77
N ASP A 180 -11.63 -10.35 -22.45
CA ASP A 180 -11.70 -10.33 -23.92
C ASP A 180 -11.19 -9.01 -24.53
N GLN A 181 -11.25 -7.94 -23.75
CA GLN A 181 -10.74 -6.61 -24.10
C GLN A 181 -9.77 -6.12 -23.02
N ASP A 182 -8.82 -5.28 -23.42
CA ASP A 182 -7.83 -4.70 -22.51
C ASP A 182 -8.36 -3.40 -21.87
N PHE A 183 -8.60 -3.48 -20.56
CA PHE A 183 -9.01 -2.37 -19.71
C PHE A 183 -7.95 -2.02 -18.67
N SER A 184 -6.71 -2.50 -18.84
CA SER A 184 -5.61 -2.31 -17.88
C SER A 184 -5.21 -0.85 -17.67
N ASN A 185 -5.63 0.06 -18.56
CA ASN A 185 -5.46 1.50 -18.46
C ASN A 185 -6.43 2.18 -17.49
N LEU A 186 -7.50 1.50 -17.06
CA LEU A 186 -8.46 2.04 -16.10
C LEU A 186 -7.98 1.81 -14.67
N ARG A 187 -8.10 2.83 -13.81
CA ARG A 187 -7.59 2.81 -12.43
C ARG A 187 -8.69 3.02 -11.40
N TRP A 188 -9.01 1.96 -10.66
CA TRP A 188 -10.08 1.87 -9.65
C TRP A 188 -9.56 1.47 -8.26
N THR A 189 -8.25 1.25 -8.10
CA THR A 189 -7.59 1.14 -6.79
C THR A 189 -7.46 2.51 -6.13
N VAL A 190 -7.40 2.56 -4.80
CA VAL A 190 -7.27 3.81 -4.03
C VAL A 190 -5.89 3.90 -3.37
N ASP A 191 -5.03 4.77 -3.89
CA ASP A 191 -3.75 5.13 -3.26
C ASP A 191 -3.57 6.63 -3.03
N GLU A 192 -4.27 7.45 -3.82
CA GLU A 192 -4.15 8.91 -3.84
C GLU A 192 -5.53 9.56 -3.78
N ASP A 193 -5.61 10.86 -3.46
CA ASP A 193 -6.91 11.54 -3.33
C ASP A 193 -7.70 11.53 -4.64
N GLN A 194 -7.03 11.61 -5.80
CA GLN A 194 -7.66 11.50 -7.12
C GLN A 194 -8.33 10.14 -7.34
N ASP A 195 -7.72 9.06 -6.84
CA ASP A 195 -8.31 7.73 -6.89
C ASP A 195 -9.59 7.65 -6.05
N LEU A 196 -9.54 8.24 -4.84
CA LEU A 196 -10.69 8.30 -3.95
C LEU A 196 -11.85 9.09 -4.57
N GLU A 197 -11.57 10.15 -5.33
CA GLU A 197 -12.60 10.89 -6.06
C GLU A 197 -13.28 10.04 -7.15
N VAL A 198 -12.50 9.26 -7.91
CA VAL A 198 -13.04 8.35 -8.93
C VAL A 198 -13.92 7.29 -8.28
N VAL A 199 -13.43 6.62 -7.23
CA VAL A 199 -14.22 5.61 -6.51
C VAL A 199 -15.47 6.21 -5.87
N ARG A 200 -15.37 7.41 -5.28
CA ARG A 200 -16.52 8.14 -4.72
C ARG A 200 -17.57 8.40 -5.79
N PHE A 201 -17.15 8.90 -6.95
CA PHE A 201 -18.05 9.18 -8.07
C PHE A 201 -18.79 7.92 -8.53
N VAL A 202 -18.07 6.79 -8.69
CA VAL A 202 -18.69 5.50 -9.06
C VAL A 202 -19.74 5.08 -8.02
N VAL A 203 -19.38 5.10 -6.74
CA VAL A 203 -20.28 4.67 -5.65
C VAL A 203 -21.51 5.57 -5.54
N GLU A 204 -21.34 6.89 -5.68
CA GLU A 204 -22.45 7.85 -5.64
C GLU A 204 -23.35 7.74 -6.87
N HIS A 205 -22.80 7.45 -8.06
CA HIS A 205 -23.57 7.23 -9.28
C HIS A 205 -24.55 6.06 -9.15
N PHE A 206 -24.11 4.96 -8.55
CA PHE A 206 -24.96 3.77 -8.38
C PHE A 206 -25.79 3.79 -7.10
N ALA A 207 -25.66 4.81 -6.24
CA ALA A 207 -26.38 4.88 -4.98
C ALA A 207 -27.92 4.77 -5.19
N PRO A 208 -28.63 4.00 -4.34
CA PRO A 208 -28.15 3.31 -3.13
C PRO A 208 -27.57 1.91 -3.39
N ASN A 209 -27.48 1.45 -4.64
CA ASN A 209 -26.96 0.14 -4.97
C ASN A 209 -25.43 0.10 -4.81
N ARG A 210 -24.94 -0.82 -3.97
CA ARG A 210 -23.50 -1.07 -3.74
C ARG A 210 -22.98 -2.33 -4.44
N LEU A 211 -23.87 -3.10 -5.06
CA LEU A 211 -23.61 -4.41 -5.66
C LEU A 211 -23.67 -4.37 -7.20
N PHE A 212 -23.39 -3.20 -7.79
CA PHE A 212 -23.20 -3.08 -9.24
C PHE A 212 -21.97 -3.87 -9.71
N SER A 213 -22.04 -4.39 -10.93
CA SER A 213 -20.94 -5.13 -11.54
C SER A 213 -19.86 -4.20 -12.10
N TRP A 214 -18.66 -4.73 -12.29
CA TRP A 214 -17.59 -3.98 -12.97
C TRP A 214 -17.98 -3.57 -14.40
N LYS A 215 -18.80 -4.38 -15.08
CA LYS A 215 -19.36 -4.05 -16.39
C LYS A 215 -20.33 -2.87 -16.32
N ASP A 216 -21.02 -2.67 -15.21
CA ASP A 216 -21.86 -1.50 -15.00
C ASP A 216 -21.01 -0.23 -14.92
N VAL A 217 -19.88 -0.30 -14.20
CA VAL A 217 -18.90 0.80 -14.14
C VAL A 217 -18.34 1.10 -15.54
N LEU A 218 -18.03 0.09 -16.35
CA LEU A 218 -17.58 0.32 -17.73
C LEU A 218 -18.62 1.07 -18.58
N ARG A 219 -19.90 0.74 -18.46
CA ARG A 219 -20.95 1.39 -19.28
C ARG A 219 -21.04 2.89 -19.02
N ILE A 220 -20.73 3.35 -17.81
CA ILE A 220 -20.81 4.77 -17.48
C ILE A 220 -19.60 5.57 -17.97
N TYR A 221 -18.51 4.93 -18.42
CA TYR A 221 -17.38 5.61 -19.07
C TYR A 221 -17.77 6.32 -20.37
N GLU A 222 -18.79 5.83 -21.08
CA GLU A 222 -19.28 6.48 -22.31
C GLU A 222 -19.83 7.88 -22.02
N THR A 223 -20.37 8.10 -20.82
CA THR A 223 -21.03 9.35 -20.42
C THR A 223 -20.15 10.22 -19.52
N TYR A 224 -19.36 9.61 -18.63
CA TYR A 224 -18.63 10.30 -17.55
C TYR A 224 -17.11 10.08 -17.64
N SER A 225 -16.57 10.10 -18.86
CA SER A 225 -15.15 9.84 -19.11
C SER A 225 -14.23 10.85 -18.40
N VAL A 226 -14.66 12.10 -18.22
CA VAL A 226 -13.85 13.12 -17.54
C VAL A 226 -13.71 12.81 -16.05
N GLU A 227 -14.81 12.47 -15.38
CA GLU A 227 -14.84 12.14 -13.96
C GLU A 227 -14.08 10.84 -13.67
N LEU A 228 -14.25 9.84 -14.54
CA LEU A 228 -13.69 8.50 -14.34
C LEU A 228 -12.22 8.36 -14.79
N ASN A 229 -11.64 9.38 -15.42
CA ASN A 229 -10.22 9.43 -15.81
C ASN A 229 -9.42 10.48 -15.03
N ARG A 230 -9.93 11.02 -13.91
CA ARG A 230 -9.21 12.00 -13.07
C ARG A 230 -7.85 11.50 -12.57
N ASN A 231 -7.71 10.19 -12.38
CA ASN A 231 -6.49 9.54 -11.92
C ASN A 231 -5.69 8.84 -13.05
N SER A 232 -6.04 9.08 -14.33
CA SER A 232 -5.40 8.42 -15.48
C SER A 232 -3.92 8.77 -15.66
N ALA A 233 -3.46 9.87 -15.06
CA ALA A 233 -2.04 10.25 -15.04
C ALA A 233 -1.20 9.43 -14.05
N ILE A 234 -1.83 8.69 -13.12
CA ILE A 234 -1.14 7.86 -12.13
C ILE A 234 -0.91 6.47 -12.73
N GLY A 235 0.36 6.07 -12.85
CA GLY A 235 0.72 4.76 -13.39
C GLY A 235 0.28 3.60 -12.49
N ARG A 236 -0.13 2.49 -13.11
CA ARG A 236 -0.39 1.22 -12.40
C ARG A 236 0.86 0.79 -11.63
N ASN A 237 0.68 0.39 -10.38
CA ASN A 237 1.76 -0.05 -9.48
C ASN A 237 2.89 0.98 -9.28
N GLU A 238 2.69 2.26 -9.57
CA GLU A 238 3.73 3.30 -9.40
C GLU A 238 4.30 3.31 -7.98
N GLY A 239 3.46 3.11 -6.97
CA GLY A 239 3.91 3.07 -5.57
C GLY A 239 4.82 1.88 -5.23
N ALA A 240 4.82 0.80 -6.01
CA ALA A 240 5.65 -0.37 -5.74
C ALA A 240 7.14 -0.11 -6.06
N THR A 241 7.44 0.81 -6.97
CA THR A 241 8.81 1.14 -7.37
C THR A 241 9.40 2.32 -6.60
N MET A 242 8.59 3.00 -5.77
CA MET A 242 9.01 4.16 -4.99
C MET A 242 9.51 3.77 -3.60
N GLY A 243 10.65 4.35 -3.20
CA GLY A 243 11.13 4.32 -1.81
C GLY A 243 10.24 5.13 -0.86
N THR A 244 10.47 4.96 0.44
CA THR A 244 9.68 5.62 1.50
C THR A 244 9.80 7.15 1.40
N GLY A 245 11.01 7.65 1.11
CA GLY A 245 11.26 9.08 0.93
C GLY A 245 10.48 9.69 -0.23
N GLN A 246 10.47 9.03 -1.39
CA GLN A 246 9.76 9.51 -2.58
C GLN A 246 8.24 9.49 -2.38
N LYS A 247 7.69 8.43 -1.74
CA LYS A 247 6.27 8.37 -1.36
C LYS A 247 5.87 9.54 -0.48
N LEU A 248 6.70 9.85 0.52
CA LEU A 248 6.47 11.00 1.41
C LEU A 248 6.59 12.33 0.65
N TRP A 249 7.52 12.44 -0.30
CA TRP A 249 7.72 13.63 -1.11
C TRP A 249 6.54 13.92 -2.02
N LYS A 250 5.98 12.88 -2.67
CA LYS A 250 4.77 12.99 -3.48
C LYS A 250 3.61 13.55 -2.66
N ARG A 251 3.40 13.03 -1.44
CA ARG A 251 2.41 13.58 -0.50
C ARG A 251 2.75 15.02 -0.11
N ALA A 252 4.00 15.32 0.22
CA ALA A 252 4.40 16.66 0.64
C ALA A 252 4.09 17.72 -0.43
N LYS A 253 4.26 17.41 -1.72
CA LYS A 253 3.86 18.32 -2.82
C LYS A 253 2.37 18.58 -2.91
N ALA A 254 1.54 17.64 -2.47
CA ALA A 254 0.08 17.80 -2.44
C ALA A 254 -0.39 18.71 -1.29
N VAL A 255 0.37 18.81 -0.20
CA VAL A 255 -0.04 19.55 1.01
C VAL A 255 0.83 20.77 1.37
N ILE A 256 2.04 20.86 0.82
CA ILE A 256 2.99 21.96 1.03
C ILE A 256 3.37 22.51 -0.35
N PRO A 257 3.14 23.82 -0.63
CA PRO A 257 3.59 24.44 -1.86
C PRO A 257 5.09 24.24 -2.10
N GLY A 258 5.44 23.51 -3.16
CA GLY A 258 6.82 23.17 -3.50
C GLY A 258 7.44 22.03 -2.68
N GLY A 259 6.65 21.26 -1.92
CA GLY A 259 7.06 20.04 -1.22
C GLY A 259 7.82 20.25 0.09
N ASN A 260 8.50 21.38 0.26
CA ASN A 260 9.19 21.76 1.50
C ASN A 260 9.31 23.28 1.65
N MET A 261 9.72 23.73 2.85
CA MET A 261 9.94 25.15 3.13
C MET A 261 11.17 25.74 2.43
N LEU A 262 12.18 24.92 2.11
CA LEU A 262 13.50 25.41 1.70
C LEU A 262 13.79 25.02 0.26
N LEU A 263 13.72 26.01 -0.65
CA LEU A 263 13.84 25.84 -2.10
C LEU A 263 15.06 24.98 -2.48
N SER A 264 16.22 25.27 -1.87
CA SER A 264 17.49 24.58 -2.14
C SER A 264 17.52 23.09 -1.76
N LYS A 265 16.51 22.57 -1.05
CA LYS A 265 16.39 21.14 -0.71
C LYS A 265 15.33 20.40 -1.53
N ARG A 266 14.75 21.02 -2.57
CA ARG A 266 13.74 20.35 -3.40
C ARG A 266 14.38 19.19 -4.16
N ALA A 267 13.79 18.00 -4.04
CA ALA A 267 14.30 16.78 -4.68
C ALA A 267 14.42 16.94 -6.21
N GLU A 268 13.50 17.69 -6.83
CA GLU A 268 13.48 17.96 -8.27
C GLU A 268 14.67 18.77 -8.78
N MET A 269 15.37 19.51 -7.91
CA MET A 269 16.55 20.27 -8.30
C MET A 269 17.79 19.40 -8.49
N PHE A 270 17.76 18.16 -7.99
CA PHE A 270 18.88 17.24 -8.04
C PHE A 270 18.60 16.12 -9.04
N LEU A 271 17.83 15.12 -8.62
CA LEU A 271 17.46 13.99 -9.46
C LEU A 271 15.96 13.74 -9.30
N PRO A 272 15.11 14.31 -10.16
CA PRO A 272 13.66 14.14 -10.10
C PRO A 272 13.26 12.67 -9.93
N ASP A 273 12.32 12.44 -9.02
CA ASP A 273 11.71 11.14 -8.69
C ASP A 273 12.66 10.06 -8.14
N GLN A 274 13.97 10.30 -8.07
CA GLN A 274 14.97 9.35 -7.58
C GLN A 274 15.79 9.88 -6.41
N TRP A 275 15.86 11.21 -6.22
CA TRP A 275 16.61 11.81 -5.12
C TRP A 275 15.99 11.43 -3.75
N PRO A 276 16.79 11.00 -2.76
CA PRO A 276 16.30 10.73 -1.42
C PRO A 276 15.84 12.03 -0.75
N ALA A 277 14.54 12.27 -0.77
CA ALA A 277 13.94 13.53 -0.34
C ALA A 277 13.98 13.75 1.19
N TYR A 278 14.15 12.68 1.97
CA TYR A 278 14.16 12.70 3.42
C TYR A 278 15.24 11.78 3.97
N PHE A 279 15.75 12.12 5.15
CA PHE A 279 16.76 11.34 5.86
C PHE A 279 16.23 10.88 7.22
N SER A 280 16.69 9.71 7.67
CA SER A 280 16.41 9.18 9.00
C SER A 280 17.48 9.57 10.02
N LYS A 281 18.74 9.68 9.59
CA LYS A 281 19.88 10.13 10.40
C LYS A 281 21.04 10.64 9.55
N SER A 282 21.97 11.35 10.18
CA SER A 282 23.24 11.76 9.59
C SER A 282 24.35 11.78 10.65
N LYS A 283 25.60 11.52 10.24
CA LYS A 283 26.80 11.52 11.11
C LYS A 283 28.05 11.69 10.26
N GLY A 284 28.98 12.58 10.65
CA GLY A 284 30.15 12.90 9.85
C GLY A 284 29.74 13.42 8.47
N CYS A 285 30.24 12.83 7.39
CA CYS A 285 29.80 13.15 6.02
C CYS A 285 28.70 12.22 5.48
N LYS A 286 28.11 11.38 6.34
CA LYS A 286 27.15 10.35 5.97
C LYS A 286 25.72 10.74 6.28
N VAL A 287 24.80 10.32 5.40
CA VAL A 287 23.36 10.52 5.54
C VAL A 287 22.66 9.22 5.18
N TRP A 288 21.65 8.84 5.96
CA TRP A 288 20.83 7.66 5.71
C TRP A 288 19.43 8.11 5.32
N ASP A 289 18.87 7.58 4.24
CA ASP A 289 17.48 7.85 3.87
C ASP A 289 16.48 7.13 4.79
N LEU A 290 15.18 7.22 4.46
CA LEU A 290 14.13 6.54 5.22
C LEU A 290 14.06 5.03 4.98
N ASP A 291 14.74 4.52 3.94
CA ASP A 291 14.82 3.11 3.60
C ASP A 291 16.11 2.46 4.13
N GLY A 292 16.95 3.24 4.83
CA GLY A 292 18.19 2.80 5.46
C GLY A 292 19.42 2.81 4.55
N ASN A 293 19.29 3.32 3.32
CA ASN A 293 20.42 3.44 2.40
C ASN A 293 21.39 4.50 2.90
N GLU A 294 22.68 4.16 2.98
CA GLU A 294 23.74 5.09 3.36
C GLU A 294 24.29 5.82 2.13
N TYR A 295 24.41 7.14 2.25
CA TYR A 295 25.03 8.01 1.26
C TYR A 295 26.16 8.82 1.89
N THR A 296 27.16 9.17 1.08
CA THR A 296 28.12 10.22 1.39
C THR A 296 27.56 11.53 0.82
N ASP A 297 27.32 12.53 1.66
CA ASP A 297 26.77 13.80 1.19
C ASP A 297 27.85 14.63 0.51
N MET A 298 27.79 14.64 -0.82
CA MET A 298 28.65 15.43 -1.70
C MET A 298 27.88 16.57 -2.38
N SER A 299 26.66 16.87 -1.88
CA SER A 299 25.73 17.79 -2.54
C SER A 299 25.86 19.21 -1.99
N ILE A 300 25.13 19.52 -0.93
CA ILE A 300 24.99 20.85 -0.33
C ILE A 300 25.30 20.84 1.16
N MET A 301 25.72 19.71 1.73
CA MET A 301 26.15 19.55 3.13
C MET A 301 25.23 20.25 4.16
N GLY A 302 23.91 20.10 3.97
CA GLY A 302 22.90 20.64 4.87
C GLY A 302 22.47 22.09 4.59
N ILE A 303 22.91 22.65 3.45
CA ILE A 303 22.89 24.06 3.00
C ILE A 303 24.17 24.81 3.40
N GLY A 304 25.18 24.71 2.54
CA GLY A 304 26.46 25.38 2.71
C GLY A 304 27.56 24.40 3.11
N THR A 305 28.75 24.91 3.42
CA THR A 305 29.86 24.04 3.83
C THR A 305 29.73 23.68 5.30
N ASN A 306 29.63 22.38 5.61
CA ASN A 306 29.71 21.87 6.98
C ASN A 306 31.08 21.20 7.23
N ILE A 307 32.02 21.97 7.79
CA ILE A 307 33.42 21.55 8.00
C ILE A 307 33.54 20.45 9.07
N LEU A 308 32.69 20.48 10.09
CA LEU A 308 32.73 19.53 11.21
C LEU A 308 31.91 18.25 10.94
N GLY A 309 31.16 18.22 9.83
CA GLY A 309 30.21 17.16 9.52
C GLY A 309 28.95 17.20 10.38
N TYR A 310 28.06 16.24 10.15
CA TYR A 310 26.81 16.07 10.86
C TYR A 310 27.01 15.41 12.22
N GLY A 311 26.25 15.86 13.24
CA GLY A 311 26.26 15.26 14.58
C GLY A 311 27.66 15.16 15.18
N ASN A 312 28.42 16.25 15.18
CA ASN A 312 29.77 16.27 15.75
C ASN A 312 29.68 16.14 17.27
N ASP A 313 30.41 15.20 17.88
CA ASP A 313 30.23 14.86 19.30
C ASP A 313 30.58 16.04 20.22
N GLU A 314 31.60 16.84 19.90
CA GLU A 314 31.98 18.01 20.70
C GLU A 314 30.92 19.11 20.66
N VAL A 315 30.35 19.36 19.47
CA VAL A 315 29.25 20.33 19.29
C VAL A 315 27.97 19.85 19.96
N ASP A 316 27.59 18.58 19.73
CA ASP A 316 26.38 18.02 20.30
C ASP A 316 26.47 17.95 21.84
N ASP A 317 27.63 17.62 22.40
CA ASP A 317 27.87 17.64 23.85
C ASP A 317 27.71 19.04 24.43
N ALA A 318 28.21 20.08 23.74
CA ALA A 318 28.02 21.46 24.15
C ALA A 318 26.54 21.87 24.12
N VAL A 319 25.82 21.53 23.04
CA VAL A 319 24.37 21.80 22.91
C VAL A 319 23.58 21.09 24.00
N ARG A 320 23.86 19.80 24.29
CA ARG A 320 23.17 19.05 25.35
C ARG A 320 23.38 19.68 26.72
N LYS A 321 24.59 20.11 27.05
CA LYS A 321 24.86 20.85 28.30
C LYS A 321 24.05 22.14 28.40
N THR A 322 23.92 22.90 27.31
CA THR A 322 23.08 24.11 27.29
C THR A 322 21.60 23.78 27.47
N VAL A 323 21.11 22.71 26.85
CA VAL A 323 19.72 22.24 27.04
C VAL A 323 19.47 21.84 28.50
N ASP A 324 20.39 21.09 29.10
CA ASP A 324 20.28 20.65 30.50
C ASP A 324 20.32 21.83 31.49
N ALA A 325 21.08 22.88 31.18
CA ALA A 325 21.14 24.11 31.98
C ALA A 325 19.91 25.02 31.81
N GLY A 326 19.08 24.78 30.78
CA GLY A 326 17.99 25.65 30.36
C GLY A 326 18.47 26.63 29.28
N ASN A 327 18.08 26.36 28.04
CA ASN A 327 18.52 27.13 26.86
C ASN A 327 17.80 28.48 26.66
N MET A 328 16.81 28.81 27.51
CA MET A 328 16.09 30.08 27.45
C MET A 328 15.43 30.39 28.80
N SER A 329 15.47 31.66 29.21
CA SER A 329 14.78 32.15 30.41
C SER A 329 14.33 33.60 30.23
N THR A 330 13.67 34.18 31.24
CA THR A 330 13.37 35.62 31.25
C THR A 330 14.62 36.50 31.41
N LEU A 331 15.74 35.92 31.86
CA LEU A 331 17.05 36.57 31.98
C LEU A 331 17.91 36.16 30.78
N ASN A 332 18.69 37.11 30.26
CA ASN A 332 19.57 36.90 29.12
C ASN A 332 20.68 35.89 29.44
N CYS A 333 21.10 35.11 28.43
CA CYS A 333 22.22 34.19 28.61
C CYS A 333 23.56 34.97 28.54
N PRO A 334 24.54 34.67 29.42
CA PRO A 334 25.84 35.35 29.41
C PRO A 334 26.59 35.22 28.08
N GLU A 335 26.32 34.19 27.27
CA GLU A 335 26.92 33.95 25.96
C GLU A 335 26.54 35.00 24.90
N GLU A 336 25.53 35.84 25.17
CA GLU A 336 25.17 36.97 24.30
C GLU A 336 26.20 38.11 24.30
N VAL A 337 27.12 38.16 25.28
CA VAL A 337 28.07 39.28 25.47
C VAL A 337 29.54 38.88 25.50
#